data_AF-A0AAW4VHQ2-F1
#
_entry.id   AF-A0AAW4VHQ2-F1
#
_cell.length_a   1.000
_cell.length_b   1.000
_cell.length_c   1.000
_cell.angle_alpha   90.00
_cell.angle_beta   90.00
_cell.angle_gamma   90.00
#
_symmetry.space_group_name_H-M   'P 1'
#
loop_
_entity.id
_entity.type
_entity.pdbx_description
1 polymer ?
#
loop_
_entity_poly.entity_id
_entity_poly.type
_entity_poly.pdbx_seq_one_letter_code
_entity_poly.pdbx_strand_id
1 'polypeptide(L)' 'MKLNGKCPKCHYQKIIQIKDTFHSNAAGNIAQAAHFFTKNKSALITFYICENCGYIEEYLDQDEIVKLK' A
#
# COMPACT_ATOMS: atom_id res chain seq x y z
N MET A 1 -3.85 10.18 -2.45
CA MET A 1 -3.04 10.68 -1.31
C MET A 1 -1.56 10.78 -1.64
N LYS A 2 -0.96 9.76 -2.25
CA LYS A 2 0.46 9.79 -2.66
C LYS A 2 0.83 10.97 -3.56
N LEU A 3 -0.02 11.29 -4.56
CA LEU A 3 0.31 12.28 -5.60
C LEU A 3 0.11 13.74 -5.16
N ASN A 4 -0.91 14.02 -4.35
CA ASN A 4 -1.36 15.38 -4.06
C ASN A 4 -1.55 15.68 -2.56
N GLY A 5 -1.23 14.72 -1.68
CA GLY A 5 -1.39 14.86 -0.23
C GLY A 5 -2.84 14.96 0.25
N LYS A 6 -3.84 14.72 -0.61
CA LYS A 6 -5.27 14.87 -0.27
C LYS A 6 -6.00 13.53 -0.35
N CYS A 7 -6.92 13.32 0.58
CA CYS A 7 -7.85 12.20 0.53
C CYS A 7 -8.79 12.37 -0.69
N PRO A 8 -8.93 11.38 -1.58
CA PRO A 8 -9.83 11.49 -2.73
C PRO A 8 -11.31 11.42 -2.34
N LYS A 9 -11.65 10.90 -1.16
CA LYS A 9 -13.03 10.80 -0.67
C LYS A 9 -13.53 12.06 0.03
N CYS A 10 -12.72 12.64 0.91
CA CYS A 10 -13.14 13.77 1.75
C CYS A 10 -12.26 15.03 1.60
N HIS A 11 -11.26 15.00 0.72
CA HIS A 11 -10.31 16.10 0.45
C HIS A 11 -9.48 16.57 1.65
N TYR A 12 -9.56 15.88 2.79
CA TYR A 12 -8.74 16.14 3.97
C TYR A 12 -7.25 15.92 3.69
N GLN A 13 -6.39 16.68 4.38
CA GLN A 13 -4.96 16.78 4.08
C GLN A 13 -4.06 16.11 5.12
N LYS A 14 -4.57 15.73 6.29
CA LYS A 14 -3.78 14.93 7.25
C LYS A 14 -3.88 13.46 6.89
N ILE A 15 -2.75 12.93 6.46
CA ILE A 15 -2.60 11.56 5.95
C ILE A 15 -1.48 10.88 6.74
N ILE A 16 -1.78 9.72 7.32
CA ILE A 16 -0.78 8.83 7.92
C ILE A 16 -0.15 8.00 6.80
N GLN A 17 1.17 7.88 6.79
CA GLN A 17 1.91 7.01 5.87
C GLN A 17 2.56 5.87 6.66
N ILE A 18 2.27 4.63 6.29
CA ILE A 18 2.86 3.42 6.87
C ILE A 18 3.51 2.62 5.74
N LYS A 19 4.73 2.15 5.96
CA LYS A 19 5.35 1.13 5.11
C LYS A 19 5.36 -0.18 5.86
N ASP A 20 4.84 -1.23 5.24
CA ASP A 20 4.86 -2.56 5.84
C ASP A 20 5.33 -3.61 4.82
N THR A 21 5.93 -4.68 5.32
CA THR A 21 6.42 -5.79 4.51
C THR A 21 5.25 -6.69 4.15
N PHE A 22 5.00 -6.84 2.86
CA PHE A 22 3.97 -7.76 2.42
C PHE A 22 4.43 -9.21 2.62
N HIS A 23 3.74 -9.91 3.53
CA HIS A 23 3.88 -11.35 3.73
C HIS A 23 2.74 -12.07 3.01
N SER A 24 3.01 -13.27 2.47
CA SER A 24 2.08 -14.13 1.74
C SER A 24 0.77 -14.48 2.47
N ASN A 25 0.64 -14.13 3.74
CA ASN A 25 -0.52 -14.41 4.59
C ASN A 25 -1.49 -13.22 4.73
N ALA A 26 -1.35 -12.15 3.94
CA ALA A 26 -2.26 -11.01 4.01
C ALA A 26 -3.68 -11.37 3.52
N ALA A 27 -4.68 -11.10 4.34
CA ALA A 27 -6.10 -11.24 3.98
C ALA A 27 -6.60 -10.01 3.19
N GLY A 28 -7.66 -10.20 2.37
CA GLY A 28 -8.33 -9.12 1.61
C GLY A 28 -8.04 -9.15 0.11
N ASN A 29 -8.31 -8.06 -0.61
CA ASN A 29 -8.09 -7.94 -2.07
C ASN A 29 -6.63 -8.22 -2.46
N ILE A 30 -5.69 -8.01 -1.54
CA ILE A 30 -4.26 -8.25 -1.75
C ILE A 30 -3.89 -9.75 -1.68
N ALA A 31 -4.75 -10.60 -1.10
CA ALA A 31 -4.60 -12.06 -1.19
C ALA A 31 -4.62 -12.54 -2.66
N GLN A 32 -5.29 -11.81 -3.56
CA GLN A 32 -5.27 -12.11 -4.99
C GLN A 32 -3.89 -11.83 -5.62
N ALA A 33 -3.15 -10.87 -5.09
CA ALA A 33 -1.79 -10.56 -5.55
C ALA A 33 -0.72 -11.47 -4.92
N ALA A 34 -1.08 -12.34 -3.97
CA ALA A 34 -0.14 -13.22 -3.26
C ALA A 34 0.72 -14.10 -4.19
N HIS A 35 0.26 -14.40 -5.41
CA HIS A 35 1.04 -15.15 -6.40
C HIS A 35 2.30 -14.40 -6.90
N PHE A 36 2.34 -13.07 -6.78
CA PHE A 36 3.55 -12.28 -7.07
C PHE A 36 4.57 -12.31 -5.92
N PHE A 37 4.14 -12.66 -4.72
CA PHE A 37 4.95 -12.58 -3.51
C PHE A 37 5.33 -13.98 -3.02
N THR A 38 6.63 -14.28 -3.03
CA THR A 38 7.16 -15.57 -2.57
C THR A 38 8.11 -15.35 -1.40
N LYS A 39 8.57 -16.43 -0.77
CA LYS A 39 9.59 -16.37 0.29
C LYS A 39 10.83 -15.56 -0.11
N ASN A 40 11.18 -15.56 -1.40
CA ASN A 40 12.34 -14.86 -1.94
C ASN A 40 11.97 -13.57 -2.70
N LYS A 41 10.68 -13.25 -2.82
CA LYS A 41 10.14 -12.09 -3.52
C LYS A 41 9.15 -11.39 -2.61
N SER A 42 9.67 -10.60 -1.69
CA SER A 42 8.89 -9.71 -0.81
C SER A 42 9.10 -8.27 -1.25
N ALA A 43 8.07 -7.46 -1.10
CA ALA A 43 8.18 -6.01 -1.29
C ALA A 43 7.41 -5.28 -0.20
N LEU A 44 7.84 -4.04 0.06
CA LEU A 44 7.16 -3.13 0.96
C LEU A 44 5.99 -2.47 0.24
N ILE A 45 4.82 -2.47 0.88
CA ILE A 45 3.66 -1.70 0.42
C ILE A 45 3.58 -0.44 1.27
N THR A 46 3.36 0.69 0.61
CA THR A 46 3.08 1.96 1.29
C THR A 46 1.57 2.13 1.39
N PHE A 47 1.08 2.23 2.62
CA PHE A 47 -0.30 2.56 2.95
C PHE A 47 -0.39 4.05 3.27
N TYR A 48 -1.31 4.74 2.61
CA TYR A 48 -1.71 6.09 2.94
C TYR A 48 -3.10 6.02 3.57
N ILE A 49 -3.29 6.59 4.75
CA ILE A 49 -4.54 6.52 5.52
C ILE A 49 -5.01 7.93 5.85
N CYS A 50 -6.23 8.26 5.46
CA CYS A 50 -6.84 9.55 5.82
C CYS A 50 -7.29 9.56 7.28
N GLU A 51 -6.79 10.51 8.07
CA GLU A 51 -7.15 10.63 9.50
C GLU A 51 -8.62 11.03 9.73
N ASN A 52 -9.29 11.61 8.73
CA ASN A 52 -10.66 12.07 8.87
C ASN A 52 -11.71 10.99 8.55
N CYS A 53 -11.58 10.32 7.40
CA CYS A 53 -12.61 9.37 6.93
C CYS A 53 -12.14 7.91 6.86
N GLY A 54 -10.89 7.63 7.26
CA GLY A 54 -10.33 6.28 7.24
C GLY A 54 -10.13 5.69 5.84
N TYR A 55 -10.24 6.49 4.76
CA TYR A 55 -9.94 6.02 3.42
C TYR A 55 -8.47 5.60 3.32
N ILE A 56 -8.22 4.42 2.76
CA ILE A 56 -6.89 3.84 2.57
C ILE A 56 -6.57 3.80 1.08
N GLU A 57 -5.37 4.22 0.73
CA GLU A 57 -4.79 4.11 -0.61
C GLU A 57 -3.48 3.33 -0.49
N GLU A 58 -3.34 2.27 -1.28
CA GLU A 58 -2.20 1.35 -1.25
C GLU A 58 -1.34 1.54 -2.50
N TYR A 59 -0.03 1.57 -2.34
CA TYR A 59 0.92 1.70 -3.45
C TYR A 59 2.12 0.77 -3.28
N LEU A 60 2.44 0.06 -4.36
CA LEU A 60 3.73 -0.57 -4.55
C LEU A 60 4.67 0.43 -5.24
N ASP A 61 5.75 0.82 -4.57
CA ASP A 61 6.71 1.77 -5.13
C ASP A 61 7.55 1.12 -6.25
N GLN A 62 8.09 1.93 -7.16
CA GLN A 62 8.72 1.40 -8.38
C GLN A 62 9.99 0.59 -8.10
N ASP A 63 10.73 0.95 -7.07
CA ASP A 63 11.87 0.22 -6.51
C ASP A 63 11.45 -1.12 -5.89
N GLU A 64 10.26 -1.18 -5.29
CA GLU A 64 9.67 -2.41 -4.75
C GLU A 64 9.15 -3.33 -5.87
N ILE A 65 8.58 -2.78 -6.94
CA ILE A 65 8.17 -3.55 -8.14
C ILE A 65 9.34 -4.32 -8.76
N VAL A 66 10.55 -3.74 -8.78
CA VAL A 66 11.74 -4.40 -9.33
C VAL A 66 12.08 -5.68 -8.56
N LYS A 67 11.82 -5.74 -7.25
CA LYS A 67 12.09 -6.93 -6.41
C LYS A 67 11.16 -8.11 -6.70
N LEU A 68 10.07 -7.89 -7.42
CA LEU A 68 9.11 -8.95 -7.77
C LEU A 68 9.43 -9.63 -9.11
N LYS A 69 10.36 -9.08 -9.90
CA LYS A 69 10.84 -9.70 -11.16
C LYS A 69 11.74 -10.90 -10.87
#